data_AF-A0A9E1JJP2-F1
#
_entry.id   AF-A0A9E1JJP2-F1
#
_cell.length_a   1.000
_cell.length_b   1.000
_cell.length_c   1.000
_cell.angle_alpha   90.00
_cell.angle_beta   90.00
_cell.angle_gamma   90.00
#
_symmetry.space_group_name_H-M   'P 1'
#
loop_
_entity.id
_entity.type
_entity.pdbx_description
1 polymer ?
#
loop_
_entity_poly.entity_id
_entity_poly.type
_entity_poly.pdbx_seq_one_letter_code
_entity_poly.pdbx_strand_id
1 'polypeptide(L)'
;MRQKIRFEKNMKAGKVIILESSEVDPGVVLLLHEEEYGLEEMIKASAGGVIAFSEFMRRRSFFPTTDLCNKLFENTIEFFKNKAEEKIIIEYNDIEAFPKEEKFQLEDEDVEIDKILEEDGETSEDEIKEIDSEDDTPKFKPEDTSEHEN
;
A
#
# COMPACT_ATOMS: atom_id res chain seq x y z
N MET A 1 -11.70 1.84 -6.72
CA MET A 1 -11.90 3.28 -6.49
C MET A 1 -11.09 4.09 -7.49
N ARG A 2 -11.76 5.02 -8.21
CA ARG A 2 -11.11 5.92 -9.16
C ARG A 2 -10.75 7.23 -8.47
N GLN A 3 -9.49 7.62 -8.58
CA GLN A 3 -8.94 8.86 -8.03
C GLN A 3 -8.42 9.74 -9.17
N LYS A 4 -8.48 11.05 -8.95
CA LYS A 4 -7.89 12.07 -9.82
C LYS A 4 -7.00 12.96 -8.96
N ILE A 5 -5.71 12.93 -9.25
CA ILE A 5 -4.73 13.79 -8.59
C ILE A 5 -4.38 14.92 -9.56
N ARG A 6 -4.51 16.16 -9.12
CA ARG A 6 -4.18 17.34 -9.91
C ARG A 6 -3.07 18.12 -9.26
N PHE A 7 -2.08 18.50 -10.05
CA PHE A 7 -1.03 19.44 -9.65
C PHE A 7 -1.29 20.78 -10.32
N GLU A 8 -1.22 21.87 -9.57
CA GLU A 8 -1.33 23.24 -10.06
C GLU A 8 -0.12 24.05 -9.56
N LYS A 9 0.72 24.54 -10.47
CA LYS A 9 1.89 25.38 -10.16
C LYS A 9 1.47 26.83 -10.01
N ASN A 10 1.71 27.40 -8.84
CA ASN A 10 1.64 28.83 -8.62
C ASN A 10 3.06 29.42 -8.72
N MET A 11 3.44 29.83 -9.93
CA MET A 11 4.76 30.39 -10.21
C MET A 11 5.04 31.70 -9.46
N LYS A 12 3.99 32.45 -9.08
CA LYS A 12 4.14 33.71 -8.33
C LYS A 12 4.40 33.48 -6.85
N ALA A 13 3.73 32.49 -6.26
CA ALA A 13 3.90 32.15 -4.85
C ALA A 13 5.05 31.15 -4.60
N GLY A 14 5.60 30.55 -5.67
CA GLY A 14 6.60 29.49 -5.55
C GLY A 14 6.02 28.23 -4.92
N LYS A 15 4.76 27.91 -5.23
CA LYS A 15 4.02 26.78 -4.64
C LYS A 15 3.48 25.82 -5.70
N VAL A 16 3.22 24.59 -5.27
CA VAL A 16 2.45 23.59 -6.01
C VAL A 16 1.29 23.16 -5.13
N ILE A 17 0.08 23.28 -5.64
CA ILE A 17 -1.13 22.79 -4.99
C ILE A 17 -1.43 21.41 -5.55
N ILE A 18 -1.60 20.43 -4.68
CA ILE A 18 -2.02 19.08 -5.02
C ILE A 18 -3.45 18.90 -4.54
N LEU A 19 -4.33 18.54 -5.46
CA LEU A 19 -5.75 18.27 -5.20
C LEU A 19 -6.03 16.80 -5.47
N GLU A 20 -6.56 16.09 -4.47
CA GLU A 20 -7.05 14.73 -4.60
C GLU A 20 -8.57 14.73 -4.67
N SER A 21 -9.11 14.20 -5.76
CA SER A 21 -10.53 13.90 -5.88
C SER A 21 -10.74 12.41 -6.04
N SER A 22 -11.79 11.86 -5.43
CA SER A 22 -12.14 10.45 -5.57
C SER A 22 -13.62 10.27 -5.87
N GLU A 23 -13.93 9.18 -6.56
CA GLU A 23 -15.30 8.70 -6.72
C GLU A 23 -15.82 8.13 -5.38
N VAL A 24 -16.87 8.76 -4.84
CA VAL A 24 -17.49 8.38 -3.54
C VAL A 24 -18.77 7.57 -3.72
N ASP A 25 -19.39 7.65 -4.90
CA ASP A 25 -20.58 6.92 -5.35
C ASP A 25 -20.50 6.84 -6.89
N PRO A 26 -21.13 5.87 -7.59
CA PRO A 26 -21.01 5.77 -9.05
C PRO A 26 -21.34 7.08 -9.78
N GLY A 27 -20.34 7.65 -10.43
CA GLY A 27 -20.43 8.92 -11.15
C GLY A 27 -20.33 10.18 -10.30
N VAL A 28 -20.21 10.06 -8.97
CA VAL A 28 -20.06 11.19 -8.03
C VAL A 28 -18.61 11.30 -7.59
N VAL A 29 -17.95 12.37 -8.03
CA VAL A 29 -16.55 12.67 -7.67
C VAL A 29 -16.51 13.90 -6.77
N LEU A 30 -15.84 13.79 -5.63
CA LEU A 30 -15.65 14.89 -4.68
C LEU A 30 -14.16 15.18 -4.47
N LEU A 31 -13.84 16.45 -4.19
CA LEU A 31 -12.53 16.85 -3.69
C LEU A 31 -12.40 16.39 -2.24
N LEU A 32 -11.41 15.53 -1.96
CA LEU A 32 -11.20 14.95 -0.64
C LEU A 32 -10.05 15.62 0.10
N HIS A 33 -9.01 16.03 -0.63
CA HIS A 33 -7.81 16.59 -0.02
C HIS A 33 -7.19 17.69 -0.88
N GLU A 34 -6.59 18.66 -0.21
CA GLU A 34 -5.80 19.75 -0.78
C GLU A 34 -4.52 19.91 0.05
N GLU A 35 -3.38 19.96 -0.60
CA GLU A 35 -2.07 20.10 0.05
C GLU A 35 -1.16 21.04 -0.73
N GLU A 36 -0.42 21.88 -0.02
CA GLU A 36 0.52 22.83 -0.62
C GLU A 36 1.98 22.41 -0.39
N TYR A 37 2.75 22.42 -1.47
CA TYR A 37 4.19 22.17 -1.45
C TYR A 37 4.96 23.38 -1.96
N GLY A 38 6.22 23.50 -1.55
CA GLY A 38 7.14 24.44 -2.17
C GLY A 38 7.56 23.93 -3.57
N LEU A 39 7.53 24.83 -4.55
CA LEU A 39 7.80 24.48 -5.95
C LEU A 39 9.26 24.07 -6.15
N GLU A 40 10.21 24.79 -5.56
CA GLU A 40 11.63 24.50 -5.72
C GLU A 40 12.00 23.17 -5.05
N GLU A 41 11.45 22.92 -3.86
CA GLU A 41 11.66 21.67 -3.13
C GLU A 41 11.05 20.48 -3.87
N MET A 42 9.86 20.65 -4.47
CA MET A 42 9.23 19.61 -5.30
C MET A 42 10.07 19.31 -6.55
N ILE A 43 10.57 20.33 -7.24
CA ILE A 43 11.46 20.16 -8.41
C ILE A 43 12.74 19.43 -7.98
N LYS A 44 13.33 19.81 -6.84
CA LYS A 44 14.53 19.16 -6.30
C LYS A 44 14.27 17.70 -5.95
N ALA A 45 13.16 17.41 -5.29
CA ALA A 45 12.76 16.05 -4.93
C ALA A 45 12.53 15.19 -6.19
N SER A 46 11.83 15.74 -7.19
CA SER A 46 11.63 15.09 -8.49
C SER A 46 12.96 14.80 -9.20
N ALA A 47 13.93 15.72 -9.17
CA ALA A 47 15.27 15.48 -9.74
C ALA A 47 16.07 14.39 -8.99
N GLY A 48 15.75 14.12 -7.72
CA GLY A 48 16.35 13.06 -6.91
C GLY A 48 15.84 11.65 -7.22
N GLY A 49 14.85 11.51 -8.11
CA GLY A 49 14.25 10.24 -8.47
C GLY A 49 13.05 9.85 -7.60
N VAL A 50 12.48 8.68 -7.90
CA VAL A 50 11.19 8.24 -7.34
C VAL A 50 11.17 8.11 -5.82
N ILE A 51 12.27 7.67 -5.20
CA ILE A 51 12.36 7.50 -3.75
C ILE A 51 12.32 8.87 -3.06
N ALA A 52 13.19 9.81 -3.49
CA ALA A 52 13.23 11.16 -2.93
C ALA A 52 11.92 11.91 -3.13
N PHE A 53 11.30 11.76 -4.31
CA PHE A 53 9.97 12.30 -4.59
C PHE A 53 8.90 11.71 -3.66
N SER A 54 8.88 10.38 -3.51
CA SER A 54 7.91 9.71 -2.64
C SER A 54 8.05 10.10 -1.18
N GLU A 55 9.27 10.25 -0.67
CA GLU A 55 9.52 10.71 0.70
C GLU A 55 9.05 12.14 0.91
N PHE A 56 9.32 13.03 -0.06
CA PHE A 56 8.89 14.43 0.00
C PHE A 56 7.37 14.58 -0.06
N MET A 57 6.70 13.77 -0.90
CA MET A 57 5.25 13.78 -1.07
C MET A 57 4.52 13.28 0.17
N ARG A 58 5.06 12.27 0.84
CA ARG A 58 4.43 11.65 2.02
C ARG A 58 4.47 12.60 3.22
N ARG A 59 3.33 13.23 3.47
CA ARG A 59 3.07 14.04 4.66
C ARG A 59 1.99 13.38 5.51
N ARG A 60 1.83 13.87 6.74
CA ARG A 60 0.82 13.35 7.68
C ARG A 60 -0.59 13.31 7.09
N SER A 61 -0.96 14.31 6.28
CA SER A 61 -2.30 14.45 5.70
C SER A 61 -2.42 13.92 4.28
N PHE A 62 -1.30 13.64 3.60
CA PHE A 62 -1.28 13.11 2.24
C PHE A 62 -0.20 12.05 2.13
N PHE A 63 -0.61 10.78 2.15
CA PHE A 63 0.29 9.64 2.23
C PHE A 63 -0.01 8.63 1.11
N PRO A 64 0.32 8.96 -0.16
CA PRO A 64 0.07 8.08 -1.28
C PRO A 64 0.81 6.74 -1.13
N THR A 65 0.17 5.66 -1.59
CA THR A 65 0.77 4.33 -1.69
C THR A 65 1.98 4.35 -2.63
N THR A 66 2.86 3.36 -2.51
CA THR A 66 4.05 3.28 -3.38
C THR A 66 3.69 3.26 -4.87
N ASP A 67 2.68 2.50 -5.25
CA ASP A 67 2.22 2.43 -6.64
C ASP A 67 1.71 3.79 -7.15
N LEU A 68 0.86 4.47 -6.36
CA LEU A 68 0.41 5.82 -6.68
C LEU A 68 1.60 6.79 -6.76
N CYS A 69 2.54 6.76 -5.82
CA CYS A 69 3.75 7.59 -5.87
C CYS A 69 4.53 7.40 -7.18
N ASN A 70 4.71 6.16 -7.63
CA ASN A 70 5.40 5.86 -8.88
C ASN A 70 4.67 6.48 -10.07
N LYS A 71 3.35 6.29 -10.16
CA LYS A 71 2.53 6.88 -11.22
C LYS A 71 2.59 8.41 -11.20
N LEU A 72 2.49 9.02 -10.03
CA LEU A 72 2.61 10.47 -9.87
C LEU A 72 3.99 10.97 -10.32
N PHE A 73 5.06 10.27 -9.94
CA PHE A 73 6.42 10.62 -10.33
C PHE A 73 6.58 10.58 -11.85
N GLU A 74 6.26 9.45 -12.49
CA GLU A 74 6.43 9.25 -13.93
C GLU A 74 5.73 10.33 -14.77
N ASN A 75 4.51 10.71 -14.36
CA ASN A 75 3.72 11.70 -15.06
C ASN A 75 4.16 13.15 -14.77
N THR A 76 4.89 13.41 -13.68
CA THR A 76 5.26 14.78 -13.30
C THR A 76 6.70 15.19 -13.63
N ILE A 77 7.56 14.26 -14.09
CA ILE A 77 8.96 14.56 -14.44
C ILE A 77 9.06 15.70 -15.47
N GLU A 78 8.37 15.57 -16.60
CA GLU A 78 8.42 16.59 -17.66
C GLU A 78 7.61 17.83 -17.30
N PHE A 79 6.50 17.64 -16.57
CA PHE A 79 5.69 18.74 -16.05
C PHE A 79 6.51 19.72 -15.20
N PHE A 80 7.39 19.22 -14.33
CA PHE A 80 8.22 20.07 -13.47
C PHE A 80 9.39 20.72 -14.23
N LYS A 81 9.83 20.16 -15.36
CA LYS A 81 10.83 20.80 -16.25
C LYS A 81 10.20 21.92 -17.09
N ASN A 82 8.93 21.78 -17.47
CA ASN A 82 8.24 22.73 -18.31
C ASN A 82 7.62 23.89 -17.52
N LYS A 83 8.22 25.09 -17.59
CA LYS A 83 7.69 26.28 -16.90
C LYS A 83 6.36 26.80 -17.46
N ALA A 84 6.01 26.47 -18.70
CA ALA A 84 4.78 26.96 -19.33
C ALA A 84 3.54 26.16 -18.95
N GLU A 85 3.72 24.91 -18.54
CA GLU A 85 2.62 24.02 -18.19
C GLU A 85 2.25 24.24 -16.73
N GLU A 86 1.13 24.89 -16.44
CA GLU A 86 0.77 25.25 -15.05
C GLU A 86 -0.01 24.14 -14.33
N LYS A 87 -0.58 23.19 -15.06
CA LYS A 87 -1.48 22.17 -14.51
C LYS A 87 -1.36 20.84 -15.22
N ILE A 88 -1.42 19.76 -14.44
CA ILE A 88 -1.53 18.38 -14.92
C ILE A 88 -2.56 17.61 -14.08
N ILE A 89 -3.28 16.69 -14.71
CA ILE A 89 -4.24 15.79 -14.07
C ILE A 89 -3.78 14.35 -14.32
N ILE A 90 -3.72 13.56 -13.25
CA ILE A 90 -3.30 12.16 -13.27
C ILE A 90 -4.47 11.33 -12.75
N GLU A 91 -4.93 10.39 -13.56
CA GLU A 91 -5.99 9.46 -13.18
C GLU A 91 -5.39 8.17 -12.62
N TYR A 92 -5.95 7.71 -11.52
CA TYR A 92 -5.52 6.50 -10.82
C TYR A 92 -6.74 5.61 -10.55
N ASN A 93 -6.57 4.31 -10.74
CA ASN A 93 -7.57 3.32 -10.43
C ASN A 93 -6.90 2.22 -9.62
N ASP A 94 -7.28 2.07 -8.35
CA ASP A 94 -6.68 1.10 -7.44
C ASP A 94 -6.74 -0.36 -7.94
N ILE A 95 -7.70 -0.70 -8.81
CA ILE A 95 -7.80 -2.01 -9.48
C ILE A 95 -6.51 -2.34 -10.26
N GLU A 96 -5.81 -1.32 -10.77
CA GLU A 96 -4.55 -1.48 -11.50
C GLU A 96 -3.42 -2.01 -10.61
N ALA A 97 -3.50 -1.78 -9.30
CA ALA A 97 -2.48 -2.16 -8.33
C ALA A 97 -2.67 -3.58 -7.77
N PHE A 98 -3.79 -4.25 -8.05
CA PHE A 98 -4.00 -5.61 -7.58
C PHE A 98 -3.12 -6.60 -8.35
N PRO A 99 -2.48 -7.57 -7.66
CA PRO A 99 -1.81 -8.65 -8.34
C PRO A 99 -2.84 -9.37 -9.23
N LYS A 100 -2.45 -9.67 -10.46
CA LYS A 100 -3.30 -10.47 -11.36
C LYS A 100 -3.52 -11.81 -10.68
N GLU A 101 -4.78 -12.22 -10.54
CA GLU A 101 -5.10 -13.55 -10.06
C GLU A 101 -4.40 -14.57 -10.96
N GLU A 102 -3.47 -15.33 -10.39
CA GLU A 102 -3.00 -16.55 -11.04
C GLU A 102 -4.22 -17.46 -11.14
N LYS A 103 -4.55 -17.90 -12.36
CA LYS A 103 -5.60 -18.89 -12.54
C LYS A 103 -5.16 -20.13 -11.77
N PHE A 104 -5.82 -20.38 -10.64
CA PHE A 104 -5.70 -21.63 -9.93
C PHE A 104 -6.14 -22.73 -10.90
N GLN A 105 -5.16 -23.45 -11.45
CA GLN A 105 -5.41 -24.66 -12.19
C GLN A 105 -5.41 -25.77 -11.15
N LEU A 106 -6.58 -26.37 -10.94
CA LEU A 106 -6.61 -27.73 -10.42
C LEU A 106 -5.91 -28.57 -11.49
N GLU A 107 -4.75 -29.12 -11.15
CA GLU A 107 -4.19 -30.19 -11.97
C GLU A 107 -5.23 -31.32 -11.94
N ASP A 108 -5.71 -31.75 -13.10
CA ASP A 108 -6.57 -32.93 -13.27
C ASP A 108 -5.76 -34.22 -12.98
N GLU A 109 -4.90 -34.21 -11.95
CA GLU A 109 -4.46 -35.46 -11.35
C GLU A 109 -5.68 -36.02 -10.62
N ASP A 110 -6.37 -36.92 -11.30
CA ASP A 110 -7.23 -37.92 -10.68
C ASP A 110 -6.38 -38.69 -9.65
N VAL A 111 -6.22 -38.10 -8.46
CA VAL A 111 -5.64 -38.81 -7.32
C VAL A 111 -6.65 -39.91 -7.00
N GLU A 112 -6.36 -41.13 -7.43
CA GLU A 112 -7.11 -42.32 -7.05
C GLU A 112 -7.14 -42.40 -5.52
N ILE A 113 -8.21 -41.87 -4.91
CA ILE A 113 -8.45 -41.85 -3.45
C ILE A 113 -8.32 -43.27 -2.88
N ASP A 114 -8.57 -44.28 -3.71
CA ASP A 114 -8.40 -45.70 -3.39
C ASP A 114 -6.97 -46.08 -2.97
N LYS A 115 -5.92 -45.44 -3.50
CA LYS A 115 -4.53 -45.70 -3.08
C LYS A 115 -4.15 -45.06 -1.75
N ILE A 116 -4.77 -43.94 -1.40
CA ILE A 116 -4.53 -43.24 -0.12
C ILE A 116 -5.25 -43.97 1.02
N LEU A 117 -6.40 -44.60 0.74
CA LEU A 117 -7.16 -45.38 1.72
C LEU A 117 -6.50 -46.71 2.11
N GLU A 118 -5.58 -47.26 1.28
CA GLU A 118 -4.92 -48.54 1.57
C GLU A 118 -3.63 -48.39 2.40
N GLU A 119 -3.00 -47.21 2.44
CA GLU A 119 -1.70 -47.03 3.11
C GLU A 119 -1.80 -46.67 4.60
N ASP A 120 -2.96 -46.24 5.10
CA ASP A 120 -3.14 -45.83 6.52
C ASP A 120 -3.97 -46.85 7.34
N GLY A 121 -3.83 -48.12 7.00
CA GLY A 121 -4.48 -49.26 7.67
C GLY A 121 -3.69 -49.88 8.84
N GLU A 122 -2.57 -49.27 9.26
CA GLU A 122 -1.85 -49.66 10.49
C GLU A 122 -2.02 -48.60 11.58
N THR A 123 -3.20 -48.58 12.20
CA THR A 123 -3.37 -47.95 13.51
C THR A 123 -2.69 -48.84 14.55
N SER A 124 -1.37 -48.72 14.72
CA SER A 124 -0.75 -49.20 15.95
C SER A 124 -1.23 -48.28 17.08
N GLU A 125 -1.99 -48.83 18.03
CA GLU A 125 -2.59 -48.09 19.16
C GLU A 125 -1.56 -47.48 20.14
N ASP A 126 -0.27 -47.54 19.83
CA ASP A 126 0.84 -47.23 20.73
C ASP A 126 1.43 -45.81 20.56
N GLU A 127 0.89 -44.96 19.67
CA GLU A 127 1.41 -43.60 19.45
C GLU A 127 0.67 -42.47 20.21
N ILE A 128 -0.30 -42.79 21.06
CA ILE A 128 -0.85 -41.79 21.99
C ILE A 128 0.12 -41.67 23.18
N LYS A 129 1.15 -40.84 23.03
CA LYS A 129 1.93 -40.39 24.20
C LYS A 129 1.01 -39.60 25.11
N GLU A 130 0.86 -40.06 26.35
CA GLU A 130 0.17 -39.34 27.41
C GLU A 130 0.67 -37.89 27.45
N ILE A 131 -0.26 -36.93 27.31
CA ILE A 131 0.03 -35.51 27.48
C ILE A 131 0.47 -35.35 28.94
N ASP A 132 1.72 -34.94 29.16
CA ASP A 132 2.21 -34.62 30.49
C ASP A 132 1.31 -33.52 31.09
N SER A 133 0.81 -33.80 32.28
CA SER A 133 -0.14 -32.94 33.00
C SER A 133 0.48 -31.67 33.57
N GLU A 134 1.76 -31.43 33.32
CA GLU A 134 2.42 -30.19 33.71
C GLU A 134 1.91 -29.03 32.84
N ASP A 135 1.21 -28.11 33.52
CA ASP A 135 0.71 -26.84 33.02
C ASP A 135 1.88 -25.95 32.53
N ASP A 136 2.29 -26.16 31.28
CA ASP A 136 3.34 -25.39 30.60
C ASP A 136 2.83 -24.03 30.10
N THR A 137 1.73 -23.53 30.69
CA THR A 137 1.20 -22.20 30.41
C THR A 137 2.22 -21.16 30.87
N PRO A 138 2.75 -20.31 29.96
CA PRO A 138 3.70 -19.28 30.33
C PRO A 138 3.07 -18.29 31.31
N LYS A 139 3.55 -18.29 32.57
CA LYS A 139 3.07 -17.34 33.58
C LYS A 139 3.71 -15.97 33.33
N PHE A 140 2.95 -15.09 32.70
CA PHE A 140 3.31 -13.69 32.56
C PHE A 140 3.49 -13.05 33.95
N LYS A 141 4.73 -12.63 34.27
CA LYS A 141 5.01 -11.75 35.41
C LYS A 141 5.12 -10.33 34.85
N PRO A 142 4.20 -9.42 35.21
CA PRO A 142 4.35 -8.02 34.83
C PRO A 142 5.61 -7.46 35.48
N GLU A 143 6.61 -7.12 34.67
CA GLU A 143 7.69 -6.25 35.13
C GLU A 143 7.11 -4.84 35.30
N ASP A 144 7.23 -4.32 36.52
CA ASP A 144 6.81 -2.97 36.89
C ASP A 144 7.66 -1.95 36.11
N THR A 145 7.14 -1.51 34.98
CA THR A 145 7.71 -0.45 34.13
C THR A 145 6.90 0.84 34.27
N SER A 146 6.44 1.13 35.50
CA SER A 146 5.86 2.42 35.86
C SER A 146 6.91 3.54 35.81
N GLU A 147 7.27 3.97 34.61
CA GLU A 147 7.79 5.33 34.37
C GLU A 147 6.61 6.30 34.27
N HIS A 148 6.00 6.59 35.42
CA HIS A 148 5.25 7.84 35.58
C HIS A 148 6.26 8.90 36.05
N GLU A 149 6.73 9.70 35.10
CA GLU A 149 7.49 10.92 35.39
C GLU A 149 6.59 11.92 36.13
N ASN A 150 7.09 12.45 37.24
CA ASN A 150 6.59 13.64 37.93
C ASN A 150 7.16 14.91 37.30
#